data_AF-A0A9D4I3D5-F1
#
_entry.id   AF-A0A9D4I3D5-F1
#
_cell.length_a   1.000
_cell.length_b   1.000
_cell.length_c   1.000
_cell.angle_alpha   90.00
_cell.angle_beta   90.00
_cell.angle_gamma   90.00
#
_symmetry.space_group_name_H-M   'P 1'
#
loop_
_entity.id
_entity.type
_entity.pdbx_description
1 polymer ?
#
loop_
_entity_poly.entity_id
_entity_poly.type
_entity_poly.pdbx_seq_one_letter_code
_entity_poly.pdbx_strand_id
1 'polypeptide(L)'
;MQRKKNITTDYVFEELSVQMHMLRTVSTYSLAGNCIPTPKESGVHIYDSGTRRFSLPANMKNKIVNNVETNKTSIAAKGAQVATSLLQQRANDVRNNRVNWQSYLQGQMISKEDFEFISLFDNGNVDQRAAMLHDQAGKTQFAKTFFNVMSHIAKDQTLQYILTMLDDSLQEDKSRVELLKQYSKKNKESVWTPFLHLLDRNDRFIVNQTSRIIAKIACWGKDVMDPADLKFYLNWLKEQLVLKGNEYLQTAARCLQMMLRVDEYRHMFVQVEGVATIVLVLDSSKMGFQIQYQLSFCLWCLTFNSTLLERINKQYNIIPILSDLLSDTVKEKVSRIILATFRNMLEKPEERETVQENALAMVQCKVLKQLELLEARKFDDPDIVEDLAYLTEKLQESVQDLSSFDEYHTEIKSGRLEWSPVHKSDRFWRENAIRLNEKNYELLKILVRLLEGSRDPLILSVAAHDIGEYVRYYPRGKNVIEQLGAKQLVMTYLTHEDPNVRYEALIAVQKLMVHNWEYLGKQISQANQEEGPGVVQAKA
;
A
#
# COMPACT_ATOMS: atom_id res chain seq x y z
N MET A 1 -29.67 32.20 16.47
CA MET A 1 -28.31 31.71 16.81
C MET A 1 -28.03 30.46 15.98
N GLN A 2 -27.20 30.63 14.96
CA GLN A 2 -26.96 29.69 13.87
C GLN A 2 -26.16 28.45 14.31
N ARG A 3 -26.66 27.27 13.94
CA ARG A 3 -25.88 26.03 13.90
C ARG A 3 -24.95 26.09 12.68
N LYS A 4 -23.66 26.37 12.91
CA LYS A 4 -22.59 26.04 11.96
C LYS A 4 -22.51 24.52 11.86
N LYS A 5 -23.04 23.93 10.78
CA LYS A 5 -22.74 22.53 10.42
C LYS A 5 -21.28 22.49 9.95
N ASN A 6 -20.43 21.75 10.66
CA ASN A 6 -19.04 21.54 10.30
C ASN A 6 -18.96 20.62 9.07
N ILE A 7 -18.50 21.19 7.95
CA ILE A 7 -18.23 20.51 6.66
C ILE A 7 -17.17 19.40 6.82
N THR A 8 -16.39 19.41 7.90
CA THR A 8 -15.35 18.39 8.20
C THR A 8 -15.92 17.00 8.49
N THR A 9 -17.18 16.89 8.95
CA THR A 9 -17.81 15.60 9.30
C THR A 9 -18.25 14.81 8.06
N ASP A 10 -18.60 15.50 6.96
CA ASP A 10 -19.05 14.83 5.73
C ASP A 10 -17.90 14.17 4.95
N TYR A 11 -16.66 14.67 5.11
CA TYR A 11 -15.46 14.07 4.49
C TYR A 11 -15.05 12.73 5.10
N VAL A 12 -15.27 12.54 6.41
CA VAL A 12 -14.99 11.26 7.11
C VAL A 12 -16.07 10.22 6.78
N PHE A 13 -17.32 10.66 6.59
CA PHE A 13 -18.41 9.79 6.14
C PHE A 13 -18.25 9.33 4.69
N GLU A 14 -17.59 10.11 3.83
CA GLU A 14 -17.29 9.70 2.44
C GLU A 14 -16.23 8.58 2.38
N GLU A 15 -15.27 8.53 3.31
CA GLU A 15 -14.29 7.43 3.40
C GLU A 15 -14.95 6.08 3.74
N LEU A 16 -15.98 6.08 4.61
CA LEU A 16 -16.72 4.88 4.99
C LEU A 16 -17.83 4.50 3.98
N SER A 17 -18.48 5.49 3.37
CA SER A 17 -19.58 5.26 2.41
C SER A 17 -19.07 4.73 1.06
N VAL A 18 -17.88 5.17 0.61
CA VAL A 18 -17.24 4.65 -0.61
C VAL A 18 -16.67 3.23 -0.39
N GLN A 19 -16.22 2.90 0.82
CA GLN A 19 -15.85 1.52 1.20
C GLN A 19 -17.06 0.58 1.13
N MET A 20 -18.23 1.00 1.63
CA MET A 20 -19.46 0.21 1.52
C MET A 20 -20.02 0.11 0.10
N HIS A 21 -19.89 1.15 -0.74
CA HIS A 21 -20.46 1.12 -2.08
C HIS A 21 -19.67 0.22 -3.04
N MET A 22 -18.33 0.22 -2.96
CA MET A 22 -17.47 -0.66 -3.77
C MET A 22 -17.66 -2.15 -3.41
N LEU A 23 -17.88 -2.48 -2.14
CA LEU A 23 -18.24 -3.85 -1.72
C LEU A 23 -19.60 -4.31 -2.28
N ARG A 24 -20.54 -3.38 -2.52
CA ARG A 24 -21.86 -3.71 -3.09
C ARG A 24 -21.87 -3.83 -4.62
N THR A 25 -21.04 -3.08 -5.32
CA THR A 25 -21.03 -3.09 -6.81
C THR A 25 -20.24 -4.27 -7.40
N VAL A 26 -19.31 -4.86 -6.66
CA VAL A 26 -18.55 -6.05 -7.11
C VAL A 26 -19.35 -7.35 -6.94
N SER A 27 -20.31 -7.40 -6.03
CA SER A 27 -21.18 -8.57 -5.82
C SER A 27 -22.22 -8.77 -6.94
N THR A 28 -22.53 -7.74 -7.74
CA THR A 28 -23.59 -7.80 -8.76
C THR A 28 -23.16 -8.29 -10.15
N TYR A 29 -21.88 -8.52 -10.40
CA TYR A 29 -21.40 -8.98 -11.72
C TYR A 29 -21.00 -10.47 -11.80
N SER A 30 -21.19 -11.25 -10.73
CA SER A 30 -20.89 -12.71 -10.72
C SER A 30 -22.12 -13.63 -10.68
N LEU A 31 -23.36 -13.10 -10.72
CA LEU A 31 -24.58 -13.93 -10.67
C LEU A 31 -25.61 -13.46 -11.70
N ALA A 32 -25.29 -13.62 -12.98
CA ALA A 32 -26.28 -13.63 -14.05
C ALA A 32 -26.37 -15.06 -14.62
N GLY A 33 -27.16 -15.89 -13.96
CA GLY A 33 -27.47 -17.26 -14.39
C GLY A 33 -28.74 -17.78 -13.71
N ASN A 34 -29.88 -17.62 -14.41
CA ASN A 34 -31.15 -18.34 -14.30
C ASN A 34 -31.71 -18.74 -12.90
N CYS A 35 -32.82 -18.11 -12.49
CA CYS A 35 -34.16 -18.74 -12.37
C CYS A 35 -35.21 -17.83 -11.67
N ILE A 36 -36.46 -17.96 -12.12
CA ILE A 36 -37.69 -17.16 -11.84
C ILE A 36 -38.46 -17.70 -10.59
N PRO A 37 -39.41 -16.96 -9.97
CA PRO A 37 -39.55 -16.82 -8.50
C PRO A 37 -40.84 -17.37 -7.82
N THR A 38 -40.94 -17.12 -6.49
CA THR A 38 -42.13 -16.86 -5.58
C THR A 38 -42.36 -17.87 -4.41
N PRO A 39 -43.24 -17.60 -3.39
CA PRO A 39 -43.01 -16.73 -2.20
C PRO A 39 -43.54 -17.31 -0.84
N LYS A 40 -43.48 -16.50 0.26
CA LYS A 40 -44.20 -16.59 1.58
C LYS A 40 -43.58 -17.55 2.64
N GLU A 41 -43.68 -17.41 3.97
CA GLU A 41 -44.45 -16.61 4.95
C GLU A 41 -43.82 -16.84 6.37
N SER A 42 -44.06 -15.93 7.34
CA SER A 42 -44.11 -16.12 8.84
C SER A 42 -43.00 -16.92 9.57
N GLY A 43 -42.26 -16.41 10.56
CA GLY A 43 -42.70 -15.90 11.87
C GLY A 43 -42.35 -16.89 13.01
N VAL A 44 -42.04 -16.39 14.22
CA VAL A 44 -42.28 -17.00 15.57
C VAL A 44 -41.06 -17.22 16.55
N HIS A 45 -41.24 -16.61 17.75
CA HIS A 45 -40.76 -16.82 19.16
C HIS A 45 -39.26 -16.82 19.56
N ILE A 46 -38.78 -15.85 20.38
CA ILE A 46 -38.83 -15.63 21.86
C ILE A 46 -38.07 -16.69 22.69
N TYR A 47 -37.03 -16.26 23.42
CA TYR A 47 -36.82 -16.55 24.86
C TYR A 47 -35.97 -15.46 25.54
N ASP A 48 -36.44 -15.00 26.69
CA ASP A 48 -35.84 -14.04 27.63
C ASP A 48 -35.33 -14.79 28.87
N SER A 49 -34.17 -14.41 29.40
CA SER A 49 -33.77 -14.69 30.78
C SER A 49 -32.83 -13.60 31.30
N GLY A 50 -33.19 -13.04 32.47
CA GLY A 50 -32.72 -11.73 32.93
C GLY A 50 -31.52 -11.72 33.88
N THR A 51 -31.06 -10.51 34.22
CA THR A 51 -30.17 -10.26 35.36
C THR A 51 -30.35 -8.84 35.93
N ARG A 52 -30.27 -8.74 37.26
CA ARG A 52 -30.71 -7.64 38.14
C ARG A 52 -29.83 -6.37 38.03
N ARG A 53 -30.45 -5.18 38.07
CA ARG A 53 -29.79 -3.87 38.16
C ARG A 53 -29.49 -3.48 39.62
N PHE A 54 -28.24 -3.14 39.91
CA PHE A 54 -27.85 -2.30 41.06
C PHE A 54 -27.76 -0.83 40.61
N SER A 55 -28.42 0.08 41.33
CA SER A 55 -28.48 1.52 41.03
C SER A 55 -27.52 2.32 41.92
N LEU A 56 -26.53 2.99 41.31
CA LEU A 56 -25.65 3.96 42.00
C LEU A 56 -26.31 5.35 42.12
N PRO A 57 -26.02 6.13 43.20
CA PRO A 57 -26.62 7.44 43.46
C PRO A 57 -26.28 8.52 42.42
N ALA A 58 -27.25 9.39 42.11
CA ALA A 58 -27.22 10.36 41.01
C ALA A 58 -26.03 11.35 41.01
N ASN A 59 -25.50 11.71 42.18
CA ASN A 59 -24.40 12.68 42.28
C ASN A 59 -23.03 12.13 41.84
N MET A 60 -22.84 10.80 41.81
CA MET A 60 -21.62 10.17 41.31
C MET A 60 -21.67 9.96 39.78
N LYS A 61 -22.87 9.74 39.23
CA LYS A 61 -23.09 9.68 37.77
C LYS A 61 -22.75 11.00 37.10
N ASN A 62 -23.15 12.13 37.67
CA ASN A 62 -22.88 13.44 37.06
C ASN A 62 -21.38 13.82 37.09
N LYS A 63 -20.61 13.41 38.11
CA LYS A 63 -19.15 13.64 38.14
C LYS A 63 -18.38 12.76 37.15
N ILE A 64 -18.82 11.52 36.94
CA ILE A 64 -18.20 10.61 35.95
C ILE A 64 -18.59 11.03 34.52
N VAL A 65 -19.85 11.42 34.28
CA VAL A 65 -20.31 11.90 32.96
C VAL A 65 -19.59 13.19 32.57
N ASN A 66 -19.42 14.15 33.47
CA ASN A 66 -18.73 15.41 33.16
C ASN A 66 -17.21 15.23 32.94
N ASN A 67 -16.55 14.32 33.68
CA ASN A 67 -15.12 13.99 33.45
C ASN A 67 -14.92 13.15 32.18
N VAL A 68 -15.89 12.31 31.81
CA VAL A 68 -15.87 11.56 30.54
C VAL A 68 -16.19 12.46 29.36
N GLU A 69 -17.07 13.46 29.49
CA GLU A 69 -17.37 14.43 28.42
C GLU A 69 -16.25 15.43 28.19
N THR A 70 -15.57 15.91 29.26
CA THR A 70 -14.40 16.79 29.14
C THR A 70 -13.15 16.06 28.64
N ASN A 71 -12.94 14.78 29.02
CA ASN A 71 -11.91 13.96 28.40
C ASN A 71 -12.28 13.50 26.99
N LYS A 72 -13.56 13.24 26.67
CA LYS A 72 -14.01 12.97 25.29
C LYS A 72 -13.85 14.20 24.41
N THR A 73 -14.07 15.42 24.90
CA THR A 73 -13.84 16.64 24.11
C THR A 73 -12.35 16.99 23.99
N SER A 74 -11.51 16.69 24.99
CA SER A 74 -10.05 16.87 24.86
C SER A 74 -9.37 15.79 24.02
N ILE A 75 -9.84 14.53 24.09
CA ILE A 75 -9.42 13.41 23.23
C ILE A 75 -10.02 13.54 21.84
N ALA A 76 -11.24 14.06 21.67
CA ALA A 76 -11.78 14.41 20.36
C ALA A 76 -11.13 15.67 19.80
N ALA A 77 -10.63 16.63 20.60
CA ALA A 77 -9.87 17.77 20.08
C ALA A 77 -8.43 17.38 19.68
N LYS A 78 -7.79 16.49 20.44
CA LYS A 78 -6.47 15.91 20.11
C LYS A 78 -6.56 14.82 19.03
N GLY A 79 -7.70 14.14 18.92
CA GLY A 79 -8.04 13.12 17.92
C GLY A 79 -8.73 13.67 16.67
N ALA A 80 -9.28 14.88 16.69
CA ALA A 80 -9.76 15.60 15.50
C ALA A 80 -8.67 16.46 14.84
N GLN A 81 -7.46 16.51 15.43
CA GLN A 81 -6.24 16.89 14.71
C GLN A 81 -5.74 15.77 13.77
N VAL A 82 -6.56 14.75 13.51
CA VAL A 82 -6.29 13.71 12.53
C VAL A 82 -6.55 14.25 11.12
N ALA A 83 -5.43 14.48 10.40
CA ALA A 83 -5.29 14.36 8.95
C ALA A 83 -6.11 15.30 8.02
N THR A 84 -6.21 16.59 8.32
CA THR A 84 -6.59 17.53 7.24
C THR A 84 -5.38 17.74 6.34
N SER A 85 -5.45 17.30 5.07
CA SER A 85 -4.37 17.53 4.10
C SER A 85 -4.04 19.02 3.98
N LEU A 86 -2.77 19.36 3.73
CA LEU A 86 -2.32 20.75 3.55
C LEU A 86 -3.15 21.50 2.49
N LEU A 87 -3.53 20.80 1.41
CA LEU A 87 -4.39 21.35 0.36
C LEU A 87 -5.75 21.77 0.92
N GLN A 88 -6.38 20.95 1.75
CA GLN A 88 -7.67 21.26 2.35
C GLN A 88 -7.58 22.42 3.35
N GLN A 89 -6.49 22.50 4.12
CA GLN A 89 -6.22 23.63 5.00
C GLN A 89 -6.12 24.93 4.20
N ARG A 90 -5.27 24.97 3.17
CA ARG A 90 -5.14 26.16 2.31
C ARG A 90 -6.42 26.49 1.55
N ALA A 91 -7.20 25.49 1.15
CA ALA A 91 -8.50 25.73 0.50
C ALA A 91 -9.46 26.47 1.44
N ASN A 92 -9.43 26.19 2.76
CA ASN A 92 -10.22 26.96 3.73
C ASN A 92 -9.78 28.43 3.79
N ASP A 93 -8.47 28.69 3.74
CA ASP A 93 -7.93 30.05 3.74
C ASP A 93 -8.31 30.81 2.45
N VAL A 94 -8.24 30.12 1.30
CA VAL A 94 -8.65 30.67 0.01
C VAL A 94 -10.14 31.03 0.00
N ARG A 95 -11.02 30.20 0.57
CA ARG A 95 -12.46 30.49 0.68
C ARG A 95 -12.77 31.78 1.45
N ASN A 96 -11.92 32.15 2.41
CA ASN A 96 -12.10 33.38 3.19
C ASN A 96 -11.70 34.64 2.41
N ASN A 97 -10.86 34.50 1.38
CA ASN A 97 -10.34 35.60 0.58
C ASN A 97 -11.16 35.80 -0.70
N ARG A 98 -12.39 36.31 -0.54
CA ARG A 98 -13.33 36.52 -1.66
C ARG A 98 -12.75 37.44 -2.75
N VAL A 99 -13.05 37.09 -3.99
CA VAL A 99 -12.62 37.82 -5.18
C VAL A 99 -13.63 38.92 -5.52
N ASN A 100 -13.13 40.13 -5.82
CA ASN A 100 -13.97 41.21 -6.33
C ASN A 100 -14.18 41.07 -7.85
N TRP A 101 -15.19 40.30 -8.26
CA TRP A 101 -15.54 40.07 -9.68
C TRP A 101 -15.82 41.36 -10.46
N GLN A 102 -16.32 42.41 -9.79
CA GLN A 102 -16.64 43.69 -10.44
C GLN A 102 -15.40 44.34 -11.04
N SER A 103 -14.24 44.21 -10.38
CA SER A 103 -12.97 44.75 -10.88
C SER A 103 -12.52 44.09 -12.18
N TYR A 104 -12.78 42.79 -12.33
CA TYR A 104 -12.47 42.05 -13.55
C TYR A 104 -13.41 42.39 -14.70
N LEU A 105 -14.69 42.67 -14.41
CA LEU A 105 -15.63 43.16 -15.41
C LEU A 105 -15.24 44.57 -15.90
N GLN A 106 -14.89 45.47 -14.98
CA GLN A 106 -14.43 46.82 -15.31
C GLN A 106 -13.12 46.80 -16.10
N GLY A 107 -12.23 45.86 -15.77
CA GLY A 107 -10.98 45.61 -16.50
C GLY A 107 -11.13 44.83 -17.81
N GLN A 108 -12.35 44.51 -18.25
CA GLN A 108 -12.64 43.73 -19.47
C GLN A 108 -11.99 42.33 -19.52
N MET A 109 -11.63 41.77 -18.37
CA MET A 109 -11.02 40.44 -18.26
C MET A 109 -12.05 39.31 -18.27
N ILE A 110 -13.31 39.63 -17.91
CA ILE A 110 -14.45 38.71 -17.94
C ILE A 110 -15.62 39.39 -18.65
N SER A 111 -16.46 38.61 -19.34
CA SER A 111 -17.66 39.13 -19.99
C SER A 111 -18.75 39.49 -18.96
N LYS A 112 -19.75 40.28 -19.39
CA LYS A 112 -20.91 40.61 -18.53
C LYS A 112 -21.70 39.34 -18.15
N GLU A 113 -21.86 38.40 -19.09
CA GLU A 113 -22.51 37.10 -18.85
C GLU A 113 -21.75 36.28 -17.79
N ASP A 114 -20.42 36.22 -17.90
CA ASP A 114 -19.56 35.50 -16.96
C ASP A 114 -19.61 36.14 -15.57
N PHE A 115 -19.62 37.48 -15.50
CA PHE A 115 -19.76 38.22 -14.25
C PHE A 115 -21.10 37.97 -13.55
N GLU A 116 -22.22 38.04 -14.28
CA GLU A 116 -23.55 37.82 -13.73
C GLU A 116 -23.69 36.39 -13.21
N PHE A 117 -23.23 35.40 -13.99
CA PHE A 117 -23.24 34.00 -13.58
C PHE A 117 -22.37 33.78 -12.34
N ILE A 118 -21.10 34.20 -12.36
CA ILE A 118 -20.17 33.89 -11.26
C ILE A 118 -20.55 34.59 -9.97
N SER A 119 -21.08 35.81 -10.05
CA SER A 119 -21.51 36.56 -8.86
C SER A 119 -22.71 35.88 -8.18
N LEU A 120 -23.65 35.33 -8.96
CA LEU A 120 -24.76 34.55 -8.42
C LEU A 120 -24.29 33.20 -7.88
N PHE A 121 -23.38 32.53 -8.60
CA PHE A 121 -22.88 31.21 -8.22
C PHE A 121 -22.03 31.25 -6.93
N ASP A 122 -21.16 32.25 -6.80
CA ASP A 122 -20.29 32.45 -5.64
C ASP A 122 -21.09 32.73 -4.35
N ASN A 123 -22.16 33.53 -4.47
CA ASN A 123 -23.04 33.86 -3.34
C ASN A 123 -24.14 32.81 -3.09
N GLY A 124 -24.39 31.92 -4.04
CA GLY A 124 -25.40 30.88 -3.94
C GLY A 124 -25.06 29.80 -2.92
N ASN A 125 -26.07 29.30 -2.22
CA ASN A 125 -25.97 28.05 -1.47
C ASN A 125 -26.06 26.82 -2.40
N VAL A 126 -25.89 25.61 -1.85
CA VAL A 126 -25.90 24.35 -2.62
C VAL A 126 -27.17 24.19 -3.48
N ASP A 127 -28.34 24.50 -2.92
CA ASP A 127 -29.63 24.37 -3.60
C ASP A 127 -29.79 25.42 -4.72
N GLN A 128 -29.36 26.66 -4.47
CA GLN A 128 -29.35 27.74 -5.46
C GLN A 128 -28.42 27.43 -6.62
N ARG A 129 -27.22 26.90 -6.33
CA ARG A 129 -26.27 26.44 -7.37
C ARG A 129 -26.86 25.28 -8.18
N ALA A 130 -27.51 24.32 -7.53
CA ALA A 130 -28.19 23.24 -8.22
C ALA A 130 -29.32 23.76 -9.14
N ALA A 131 -30.13 24.72 -8.66
CA ALA A 131 -31.18 25.36 -9.45
C ALA A 131 -30.61 26.10 -10.67
N MET A 132 -29.50 26.82 -10.53
CA MET A 132 -28.81 27.48 -11.65
C MET A 132 -28.32 26.50 -12.71
N LEU A 133 -28.06 25.25 -12.34
CA LEU A 133 -27.57 24.19 -13.23
C LEU A 133 -28.67 23.23 -13.70
N HIS A 134 -29.94 23.53 -13.43
CA HIS A 134 -31.06 22.71 -13.89
C HIS A 134 -31.23 22.81 -15.42
N ASP A 135 -31.21 24.04 -15.93
CA ASP A 135 -31.49 24.33 -17.34
C ASP A 135 -30.24 24.24 -18.22
N GLN A 136 -30.42 23.91 -19.50
CA GLN A 136 -29.31 23.70 -20.44
C GLN A 136 -28.46 24.97 -20.67
N ALA A 137 -29.07 26.15 -20.59
CA ALA A 137 -28.37 27.42 -20.68
C ALA A 137 -27.41 27.60 -19.48
N GLY A 138 -27.88 27.35 -18.26
CA GLY A 138 -27.06 27.43 -17.05
C GLY A 138 -25.92 26.42 -17.04
N LYS A 139 -26.18 25.18 -17.49
CA LYS A 139 -25.15 24.14 -17.67
C LYS A 139 -24.04 24.57 -18.63
N THR A 140 -24.40 25.18 -19.75
CA THR A 140 -23.44 25.67 -20.75
C THR A 140 -22.65 26.86 -20.20
N GLN A 141 -23.35 27.80 -19.53
CA GLN A 141 -22.72 28.99 -18.95
C GLN A 141 -21.77 28.65 -17.81
N PHE A 142 -22.07 27.62 -17.01
CA PHE A 142 -21.16 27.09 -15.99
C PHE A 142 -19.79 26.73 -16.59
N ALA A 143 -19.77 25.81 -17.55
CA ALA A 143 -18.51 25.38 -18.16
C ALA A 143 -17.79 26.53 -18.86
N LYS A 144 -18.51 27.36 -19.64
CA LYS A 144 -17.98 28.55 -20.31
C LYS A 144 -17.30 29.50 -19.32
N THR A 145 -17.99 29.84 -18.22
CA THR A 145 -17.48 30.80 -17.24
C THR A 145 -16.19 30.27 -16.60
N PHE A 146 -16.17 29.02 -16.14
CA PHE A 146 -14.98 28.43 -15.51
C PHE A 146 -13.79 28.36 -16.48
N PHE A 147 -14.00 27.92 -17.73
CA PHE A 147 -12.92 27.88 -18.72
C PHE A 147 -12.41 29.27 -19.12
N ASN A 148 -13.30 30.24 -19.35
CA ASN A 148 -12.94 31.60 -19.71
C ASN A 148 -12.13 32.26 -18.58
N VAL A 149 -12.62 32.16 -17.34
CA VAL A 149 -11.97 32.79 -16.18
C VAL A 149 -10.60 32.16 -15.93
N MET A 150 -10.47 30.84 -16.05
CA MET A 150 -9.16 30.16 -15.94
C MET A 150 -8.18 30.56 -17.05
N SER A 151 -8.67 30.79 -18.26
CA SER A 151 -7.82 31.08 -19.43
C SER A 151 -7.38 32.56 -19.48
N HIS A 152 -8.27 33.48 -19.10
CA HIS A 152 -8.02 34.91 -19.21
C HIS A 152 -7.39 35.52 -17.94
N ILE A 153 -7.65 34.96 -16.76
CA ILE A 153 -7.12 35.54 -15.51
C ILE A 153 -5.77 34.92 -15.15
N ALA A 154 -4.71 35.73 -15.20
CA ALA A 154 -3.36 35.31 -14.83
C ALA A 154 -3.04 35.45 -13.33
N LYS A 155 -3.88 36.15 -12.54
CA LYS A 155 -3.63 36.44 -11.11
C LYS A 155 -3.82 35.17 -10.27
N ASP A 156 -2.74 34.71 -9.62
CA ASP A 156 -2.73 33.48 -8.84
C ASP A 156 -3.83 33.41 -7.78
N GLN A 157 -4.02 34.46 -6.98
CA GLN A 157 -5.07 34.48 -5.95
C GLN A 157 -6.48 34.21 -6.50
N THR A 158 -6.78 34.71 -7.70
CA THR A 158 -8.09 34.49 -8.33
C THR A 158 -8.19 33.09 -8.92
N LEU A 159 -7.11 32.57 -9.50
CA LEU A 159 -7.06 31.17 -9.95
C LEU A 159 -7.21 30.19 -8.78
N GLN A 160 -6.54 30.43 -7.65
CA GLN A 160 -6.70 29.64 -6.43
C GLN A 160 -8.18 29.59 -6.00
N TYR A 161 -8.86 30.74 -6.00
CA TYR A 161 -10.28 30.84 -5.63
C TYR A 161 -11.19 30.11 -6.62
N ILE A 162 -10.97 30.30 -7.93
CA ILE A 162 -11.75 29.65 -8.99
C ILE A 162 -11.61 28.13 -8.96
N LEU A 163 -10.39 27.63 -8.82
CA LEU A 163 -10.14 26.19 -8.73
C LEU A 163 -10.73 25.61 -7.44
N THR A 164 -10.72 26.35 -6.33
CA THR A 164 -11.39 25.92 -5.10
C THR A 164 -12.91 25.86 -5.28
N MET A 165 -13.50 26.88 -5.90
CA MET A 165 -14.94 26.92 -6.20
C MET A 165 -15.36 25.82 -7.16
N LEU A 166 -14.57 25.55 -8.20
CA LEU A 166 -14.83 24.48 -9.15
C LEU A 166 -14.78 23.12 -8.45
N ASP A 167 -13.75 22.85 -7.66
CA ASP A 167 -13.61 21.59 -6.93
C ASP A 167 -14.73 21.38 -5.89
N ASP A 168 -15.16 22.42 -5.20
CA ASP A 168 -16.31 22.40 -4.29
C ASP A 168 -17.60 22.09 -5.08
N SER A 169 -17.79 22.74 -6.22
CA SER A 169 -18.94 22.48 -7.09
C SER A 169 -18.98 21.03 -7.58
N LEU A 170 -17.84 20.46 -7.99
CA LEU A 170 -17.76 19.06 -8.39
C LEU A 170 -17.99 18.11 -7.22
N GLN A 171 -17.60 18.50 -6.00
CA GLN A 171 -17.83 17.71 -4.79
C GLN A 171 -19.30 17.68 -4.37
N GLU A 172 -20.03 18.78 -4.54
CA GLU A 172 -21.48 18.86 -4.28
C GLU A 172 -22.27 17.89 -5.17
N ASP A 173 -21.88 17.75 -6.45
CA ASP A 173 -22.52 16.84 -7.39
C ASP A 173 -21.51 16.34 -8.44
N LYS A 174 -21.23 15.03 -8.36
CA LYS A 174 -20.27 14.34 -9.24
C LYS A 174 -20.68 14.39 -10.71
N SER A 175 -21.97 14.52 -11.01
CA SER A 175 -22.48 14.60 -12.39
C SER A 175 -22.05 15.88 -13.11
N ARG A 176 -21.65 16.93 -12.36
CA ARG A 176 -21.22 18.23 -12.93
C ARG A 176 -19.95 18.14 -13.76
N VAL A 177 -19.12 17.11 -13.58
CA VAL A 177 -17.95 16.87 -14.45
C VAL A 177 -18.37 16.69 -15.92
N GLU A 178 -19.57 16.14 -16.14
CA GLU A 178 -20.09 15.89 -17.48
C GLU A 178 -20.44 17.20 -18.20
N LEU A 179 -20.76 18.26 -17.46
CA LEU A 179 -21.02 19.59 -18.03
C LEU A 179 -19.77 20.15 -18.69
N LEU A 180 -18.61 19.98 -18.07
CA LEU A 180 -17.31 20.40 -18.62
C LEU A 180 -16.96 19.59 -19.89
N LYS A 181 -17.20 18.27 -19.87
CA LYS A 181 -16.98 17.39 -21.02
C LYS A 181 -17.89 17.72 -22.19
N GLN A 182 -19.19 17.88 -21.94
CA GLN A 182 -20.18 18.22 -22.97
C GLN A 182 -19.90 19.57 -23.62
N TYR A 183 -19.52 20.57 -22.83
CA TYR A 183 -19.15 21.89 -23.33
C TYR A 183 -17.95 21.82 -24.29
N SER A 184 -16.87 21.16 -23.87
CA SER A 184 -15.65 21.04 -24.67
C SER A 184 -15.91 20.22 -25.95
N LYS A 185 -16.70 19.14 -25.85
CA LYS A 185 -17.12 18.34 -27.00
C LYS A 185 -17.95 19.14 -28.02
N LYS A 186 -18.83 20.03 -27.54
CA LYS A 186 -19.63 20.92 -28.41
C LYS A 186 -18.76 21.94 -29.14
N ASN A 187 -17.72 22.45 -28.48
CA ASN A 187 -16.78 23.42 -29.05
C ASN A 187 -15.62 22.79 -29.82
N LYS A 188 -15.52 21.45 -29.83
CA LYS A 188 -14.39 20.69 -30.41
C LYS A 188 -13.04 21.04 -29.79
N GLU A 189 -13.03 21.30 -28.49
CA GLU A 189 -11.84 21.61 -27.70
C GLU A 189 -11.53 20.47 -26.72
N SER A 190 -10.28 20.38 -26.28
CA SER A 190 -9.88 19.43 -25.23
C SER A 190 -10.32 19.95 -23.87
N VAL A 191 -11.00 19.08 -23.11
CA VAL A 191 -11.37 19.33 -21.70
C VAL A 191 -10.11 19.50 -20.84
N TRP A 192 -9.02 18.82 -21.22
CA TRP A 192 -7.85 18.61 -20.40
C TRP A 192 -6.84 19.74 -20.54
N THR A 193 -6.61 20.23 -21.76
CA THR A 193 -5.56 21.22 -22.07
C THR A 193 -5.56 22.44 -21.14
N PRO A 194 -6.70 23.08 -20.82
CA PRO A 194 -6.71 24.22 -19.89
C PRO A 194 -6.20 23.86 -18.49
N PHE A 195 -6.49 22.66 -18.00
CA PHE A 195 -6.03 22.18 -16.70
C PHE A 195 -4.58 21.68 -16.74
N LEU A 196 -4.17 21.00 -17.82
CA LEU A 196 -2.80 20.51 -17.96
C LEU A 196 -1.80 21.66 -17.98
N HIS A 197 -2.10 22.78 -18.65
CA HIS A 197 -1.26 23.98 -18.63
C HIS A 197 -1.10 24.60 -17.23
N LEU A 198 -2.08 24.41 -16.33
CA LEU A 198 -1.99 24.91 -14.96
C LEU A 198 -1.08 24.03 -14.07
N LEU A 199 -0.71 22.83 -14.50
CA LEU A 199 0.25 21.98 -13.78
C LEU A 199 1.69 22.49 -13.90
N ASP A 200 1.99 23.33 -14.89
CA ASP A 200 3.31 23.93 -15.12
C ASP A 200 3.52 25.25 -14.35
N ARG A 201 2.52 25.69 -13.57
CA ARG A 201 2.61 26.92 -12.76
C ARG A 201 3.54 26.73 -11.56
N ASN A 202 4.14 27.83 -11.10
CA ASN A 202 5.01 27.82 -9.91
C ASN A 202 4.22 27.67 -8.59
N ASP A 203 2.97 28.11 -8.55
CA ASP A 203 2.14 28.06 -7.35
C ASP A 203 1.73 26.61 -7.03
N ARG A 204 2.27 26.08 -5.94
CA ARG A 204 2.05 24.69 -5.52
C ARG A 204 0.59 24.39 -5.16
N PHE A 205 -0.18 25.37 -4.69
CA PHE A 205 -1.60 25.16 -4.40
C PHE A 205 -2.39 25.02 -5.71
N ILE A 206 -2.18 25.93 -6.67
CA ILE A 206 -2.84 25.90 -7.99
C ILE A 206 -2.57 24.56 -8.68
N VAL A 207 -1.32 24.13 -8.71
CA VAL A 207 -0.91 22.88 -9.35
C VAL A 207 -1.60 21.67 -8.72
N ASN A 208 -1.59 21.57 -7.38
CA ASN A 208 -2.17 20.43 -6.68
C ASN A 208 -3.71 20.44 -6.65
N GLN A 209 -4.32 21.62 -6.58
CA GLN A 209 -5.78 21.77 -6.69
C GLN A 209 -6.24 21.41 -8.10
N THR A 210 -5.49 21.82 -9.13
CA THR A 210 -5.76 21.45 -10.51
C THR A 210 -5.62 19.94 -10.73
N SER A 211 -4.56 19.31 -10.22
CA SER A 211 -4.40 17.86 -10.28
C SER A 211 -5.60 17.13 -9.67
N ARG A 212 -6.08 17.58 -8.50
CA ARG A 212 -7.30 17.02 -7.87
C ARG A 212 -8.52 17.15 -8.78
N ILE A 213 -8.71 18.29 -9.44
CA ILE A 213 -9.82 18.50 -10.39
C ILE A 213 -9.66 17.58 -11.62
N ILE A 214 -8.47 17.47 -12.21
CA ILE A 214 -8.20 16.58 -13.36
C ILE A 214 -8.61 15.15 -13.00
N ALA A 215 -8.15 14.66 -11.85
CA ALA A 215 -8.47 13.31 -11.41
C ALA A 215 -9.98 13.11 -11.20
N LYS A 216 -10.71 14.12 -10.71
CA LYS A 216 -12.17 14.07 -10.57
C LYS A 216 -12.87 14.00 -11.93
N ILE A 217 -12.47 14.85 -12.88
CA ILE A 217 -13.03 14.85 -14.24
C ILE A 217 -12.75 13.51 -14.95
N ALA A 218 -11.56 12.95 -14.75
CA ALA A 218 -11.14 11.68 -15.33
C ALA A 218 -11.88 10.46 -14.75
N CYS A 219 -12.26 10.49 -13.46
CA CYS A 219 -12.82 9.33 -12.77
C CYS A 219 -14.34 9.39 -12.52
N TRP A 220 -14.94 10.57 -12.56
CA TRP A 220 -16.39 10.73 -12.29
C TRP A 220 -17.22 10.92 -13.57
N GLY A 221 -16.57 11.19 -14.71
CA GLY A 221 -17.27 11.28 -15.99
C GLY A 221 -17.42 9.92 -16.65
N LYS A 222 -18.26 9.86 -17.70
CA LYS A 222 -18.52 8.61 -18.44
C LYS A 222 -17.39 8.25 -19.41
N ASP A 223 -16.87 9.27 -20.10
CA ASP A 223 -15.81 9.10 -21.09
C ASP A 223 -14.43 9.06 -20.41
N VAL A 224 -13.58 8.13 -20.83
CA VAL A 224 -12.19 8.01 -20.34
C VAL A 224 -11.30 9.14 -20.87
N MET A 225 -10.21 9.42 -20.15
CA MET A 225 -9.20 10.37 -20.61
C MET A 225 -8.44 9.81 -21.81
N ASP A 226 -8.14 10.68 -22.79
CA ASP A 226 -7.37 10.28 -23.97
C ASP A 226 -5.98 9.74 -23.59
N PRO A 227 -5.45 8.72 -24.29
CA PRO A 227 -4.20 8.05 -23.88
C PRO A 227 -2.98 8.97 -23.75
N ALA A 228 -2.88 10.01 -24.58
CA ALA A 228 -1.77 10.97 -24.54
C ALA A 228 -1.82 11.83 -23.26
N ASP A 229 -2.99 12.40 -22.96
CA ASP A 229 -3.22 13.22 -21.76
C ASP A 229 -3.13 12.38 -20.49
N LEU A 230 -3.63 11.14 -20.52
CA LEU A 230 -3.50 10.18 -19.43
C LEU A 230 -2.05 9.85 -19.15
N LYS A 231 -1.25 9.55 -20.18
CA LYS A 231 0.18 9.27 -20.04
C LYS A 231 0.92 10.48 -19.45
N PHE A 232 0.62 11.69 -19.92
CA PHE A 232 1.19 12.92 -19.38
C PHE A 232 0.86 13.07 -17.90
N TYR A 233 -0.42 12.96 -17.53
CA TYR A 233 -0.86 13.17 -16.16
C TYR A 233 -0.34 12.09 -15.18
N LEU A 234 -0.27 10.83 -15.60
CA LEU A 234 0.30 9.76 -14.78
C LEU A 234 1.82 9.93 -14.59
N ASN A 235 2.55 10.41 -15.61
CA ASN A 235 3.96 10.77 -15.44
C ASN A 235 4.13 11.94 -14.46
N TRP A 236 3.29 12.96 -14.57
CA TRP A 236 3.29 14.07 -13.63
C TRP A 236 3.04 13.61 -12.18
N LEU A 237 2.05 12.73 -11.95
CA LEU A 237 1.79 12.15 -10.62
C LEU A 237 2.98 11.36 -10.10
N LYS A 238 3.62 10.55 -10.97
CA LYS A 238 4.84 9.79 -10.64
C LYS A 238 5.96 10.71 -10.17
N GLU A 239 6.21 11.80 -10.89
CA GLU A 239 7.22 12.79 -10.53
C GLU A 239 6.91 13.46 -9.19
N GLN A 240 5.64 13.79 -8.92
CA GLN A 240 5.24 14.35 -7.62
C GLN A 240 5.46 13.37 -6.45
N LEU A 241 5.34 12.07 -6.67
CA LEU A 241 5.55 11.06 -5.62
C LEU A 241 7.02 10.95 -5.20
N VAL A 242 7.95 11.11 -6.13
CA VAL A 242 9.40 11.03 -5.86
C VAL A 242 10.04 12.38 -5.52
N LEU A 243 9.31 13.48 -5.70
CA LEU A 243 9.81 14.82 -5.45
C LEU A 243 10.20 14.98 -3.96
N LYS A 244 11.49 15.21 -3.72
CA LYS A 244 12.03 15.41 -2.37
C LYS A 244 11.41 16.64 -1.71
N GLY A 245 10.92 16.49 -0.48
CA GLY A 245 10.32 17.58 0.29
C GLY A 245 8.94 18.03 -0.22
N ASN A 246 8.23 17.20 -0.98
CA ASN A 246 6.89 17.54 -1.46
C ASN A 246 5.86 17.61 -0.32
N GLU A 247 5.49 18.83 0.09
CA GLU A 247 4.45 19.07 1.11
C GLU A 247 3.06 18.57 0.70
N TYR A 248 2.82 18.36 -0.61
CA TYR A 248 1.56 17.90 -1.18
C TYR A 248 1.57 16.42 -1.58
N LEU A 249 2.54 15.63 -1.09
CA LEU A 249 2.65 14.21 -1.40
C LEU A 249 1.34 13.44 -1.15
N GLN A 250 0.62 13.76 -0.07
CA GLN A 250 -0.69 13.15 0.23
C GLN A 250 -1.75 13.45 -0.83
N THR A 251 -1.70 14.63 -1.46
CA THR A 251 -2.61 14.99 -2.55
C THR A 251 -2.29 14.19 -3.80
N ALA A 252 -1.00 14.13 -4.19
CA ALA A 252 -0.58 13.36 -5.36
C ALA A 252 -0.94 11.87 -5.21
N ALA A 253 -0.66 11.29 -4.04
CA ALA A 253 -1.04 9.91 -3.72
C ALA A 253 -2.56 9.70 -3.74
N ARG A 254 -3.37 10.65 -3.22
CA ARG A 254 -4.85 10.58 -3.30
C ARG A 254 -5.35 10.66 -4.74
N CYS A 255 -4.75 11.50 -5.58
CA CYS A 255 -5.12 11.61 -6.98
C CYS A 255 -4.81 10.30 -7.71
N LEU A 256 -3.63 9.74 -7.52
CA LEU A 256 -3.26 8.44 -8.08
C LEU A 256 -4.20 7.33 -7.59
N GLN A 257 -4.50 7.30 -6.30
CA GLN A 257 -5.45 6.34 -5.70
C GLN A 257 -6.81 6.38 -6.37
N MET A 258 -7.29 7.57 -6.77
CA MET A 258 -8.55 7.71 -7.48
C MET A 258 -8.45 7.25 -8.93
N MET A 259 -7.35 7.60 -9.63
CA MET A 259 -7.11 7.19 -11.02
C MET A 259 -7.09 5.67 -11.16
N LEU A 260 -6.37 4.95 -10.29
CA LEU A 260 -6.21 3.49 -10.41
C LEU A 260 -7.48 2.69 -10.09
N ARG A 261 -8.58 3.34 -9.70
CA ARG A 261 -9.89 2.68 -9.60
C ARG A 261 -10.42 2.28 -10.97
N VAL A 262 -10.09 3.02 -12.02
CA VAL A 262 -10.47 2.75 -13.40
C VAL A 262 -9.49 1.77 -14.03
N ASP A 263 -9.98 0.67 -14.61
CA ASP A 263 -9.13 -0.42 -15.10
C ASP A 263 -8.24 -0.02 -16.29
N GLU A 264 -8.74 0.79 -17.22
CA GLU A 264 -7.95 1.28 -18.36
C GLU A 264 -6.74 2.11 -17.91
N TYR A 265 -6.89 2.87 -16.81
CA TYR A 265 -5.80 3.69 -16.27
C TYR A 265 -4.71 2.85 -15.60
N ARG A 266 -5.04 1.66 -15.09
CA ARG A 266 -4.06 0.73 -14.51
C ARG A 266 -3.04 0.30 -15.54
N HIS A 267 -3.49 -0.09 -16.73
CA HIS A 267 -2.63 -0.52 -17.82
C HIS A 267 -1.62 0.55 -18.21
N MET A 268 -2.08 1.79 -18.41
CA MET A 268 -1.20 2.93 -18.72
C MET A 268 -0.21 3.19 -17.58
N PHE A 269 -0.65 3.08 -16.32
CA PHE A 269 0.23 3.28 -15.16
C PHE A 269 1.37 2.26 -15.10
N VAL A 270 1.11 0.98 -15.39
CA VAL A 270 2.19 -0.01 -15.46
C VAL A 270 3.09 0.23 -16.68
N GLN A 271 2.55 0.70 -17.81
CA GLN A 271 3.34 1.05 -19.01
C GLN A 271 4.31 2.21 -18.76
N VAL A 272 3.96 3.19 -17.92
CA VAL A 272 4.85 4.30 -17.55
C VAL A 272 5.78 3.98 -16.37
N GLU A 273 5.96 2.69 -16.04
CA GLU A 273 6.77 2.21 -14.92
C GLU A 273 6.35 2.83 -13.57
N GLY A 274 5.06 3.13 -13.41
CA GLY A 274 4.54 3.76 -12.20
C GLY A 274 4.66 2.88 -10.95
N VAL A 275 4.63 1.55 -11.12
CA VAL A 275 4.75 0.59 -10.01
C VAL A 275 6.12 0.67 -9.33
N ALA A 276 7.20 0.83 -10.10
CA ALA A 276 8.54 1.05 -9.55
C ALA A 276 8.59 2.26 -8.62
N THR A 277 7.85 3.31 -8.98
CA THR A 277 7.78 4.54 -8.17
C THR A 277 7.01 4.31 -6.88
N ILE A 278 5.91 3.57 -6.90
CA ILE A 278 5.19 3.20 -5.68
C ILE A 278 6.11 2.41 -4.74
N VAL A 279 6.80 1.41 -5.27
CA VAL A 279 7.76 0.57 -4.53
C VAL A 279 8.87 1.41 -3.92
N LEU A 280 9.52 2.26 -4.73
CA LEU A 280 10.59 3.16 -4.27
C LEU A 280 10.13 4.07 -3.13
N VAL A 281 8.92 4.60 -3.24
CA VAL A 281 8.38 5.49 -2.21
C VAL A 281 8.08 4.68 -0.95
N LEU A 282 7.37 3.55 -1.05
CA LEU A 282 7.01 2.68 0.08
C LEU A 282 8.21 2.13 0.85
N ASP A 283 9.33 1.86 0.17
CA ASP A 283 10.59 1.40 0.78
C ASP A 283 11.28 2.49 1.64
N SER A 284 10.82 3.75 1.54
CA SER A 284 11.39 4.84 2.33
C SER A 284 10.92 4.80 3.80
N SER A 285 11.87 4.75 4.73
CA SER A 285 11.66 4.55 6.17
C SER A 285 10.94 5.69 6.94
N LYS A 286 10.47 6.75 6.25
CA LYS A 286 9.93 7.97 6.89
C LYS A 286 8.57 8.40 6.36
N MET A 287 7.69 7.45 6.10
CA MET A 287 6.36 7.76 5.57
C MET A 287 5.29 7.76 6.65
N GLY A 288 4.40 8.76 6.58
CA GLY A 288 3.19 8.74 7.38
C GLY A 288 2.23 7.63 6.94
N PHE A 289 1.51 7.03 7.88
CA PHE A 289 0.56 5.93 7.64
C PHE A 289 -0.49 6.23 6.56
N GLN A 290 -0.80 7.52 6.32
CA GLN A 290 -1.74 7.93 5.27
C GLN A 290 -1.19 7.62 3.87
N ILE A 291 0.10 7.87 3.61
CA ILE A 291 0.71 7.58 2.31
C ILE A 291 0.87 6.08 2.13
N GLN A 292 1.31 5.37 3.19
CA GLN A 292 1.38 3.90 3.19
C GLN A 292 0.03 3.31 2.78
N TYR A 293 -1.06 3.73 3.42
CA TYR A 293 -2.41 3.31 3.04
C TYR A 293 -2.74 3.63 1.57
N GLN A 294 -2.52 4.87 1.11
CA GLN A 294 -2.88 5.29 -0.25
C GLN A 294 -2.11 4.54 -1.33
N LEU A 295 -0.82 4.32 -1.13
CA LEU A 295 0.03 3.62 -2.08
C LEU A 295 -0.16 2.10 -2.03
N SER A 296 -0.38 1.51 -0.85
CA SER A 296 -0.81 0.11 -0.74
C SER A 296 -2.19 -0.10 -1.39
N PHE A 297 -3.10 0.87 -1.29
CA PHE A 297 -4.38 0.84 -2.02
C PHE A 297 -4.16 0.88 -3.54
N CYS A 298 -3.19 1.66 -4.02
CA CYS A 298 -2.83 1.66 -5.44
C CYS A 298 -2.37 0.27 -5.89
N LEU A 299 -1.52 -0.40 -5.09
CA LEU A 299 -1.10 -1.79 -5.37
C LEU A 299 -2.30 -2.76 -5.34
N TRP A 300 -3.17 -2.65 -4.34
CA TRP A 300 -4.41 -3.43 -4.26
C TRP A 300 -5.27 -3.27 -5.52
N CYS A 301 -5.47 -2.06 -6.03
CA CYS A 301 -6.21 -1.85 -7.28
C CYS A 301 -5.59 -2.57 -8.48
N LEU A 302 -4.26 -2.66 -8.54
CA LEU A 302 -3.55 -3.36 -9.62
C LEU A 302 -3.71 -4.89 -9.54
N THR A 303 -3.90 -5.45 -8.34
CA THR A 303 -4.09 -6.91 -8.15
C THR A 303 -5.39 -7.46 -8.71
N PHE A 304 -6.37 -6.62 -9.05
CA PHE A 304 -7.63 -7.07 -9.64
C PHE A 304 -7.52 -7.52 -11.10
N ASN A 305 -6.43 -7.15 -11.79
CA ASN A 305 -6.19 -7.55 -13.15
C ASN A 305 -5.08 -8.63 -13.16
N SER A 306 -5.45 -9.87 -13.43
CA SER A 306 -4.57 -11.03 -13.33
C SER A 306 -3.32 -10.90 -14.23
N THR A 307 -3.50 -10.39 -15.45
CA THR A 307 -2.40 -10.14 -16.38
C THR A 307 -1.40 -9.08 -15.87
N LEU A 308 -1.90 -8.01 -15.22
CA LEU A 308 -1.02 -7.02 -14.61
C LEU A 308 -0.31 -7.58 -13.37
N LEU A 309 -1.02 -8.35 -12.55
CA LEU A 309 -0.50 -8.93 -11.32
C LEU A 309 0.73 -9.83 -11.56
N GLU A 310 0.65 -10.74 -12.55
CA GLU A 310 1.77 -11.62 -12.91
C GLU A 310 3.03 -10.84 -13.29
N ARG A 311 2.86 -9.81 -14.12
CA ARG A 311 3.96 -8.93 -14.53
C ARG A 311 4.51 -8.13 -13.34
N ILE A 312 3.63 -7.63 -12.48
CA ILE A 312 4.01 -6.79 -11.34
C ILE A 312 4.84 -7.59 -10.34
N ASN A 313 4.39 -8.79 -9.96
CA ASN A 313 5.10 -9.56 -8.95
C ASN A 313 6.50 -9.96 -9.42
N LYS A 314 6.61 -10.46 -10.66
CA LYS A 314 7.89 -10.86 -11.26
C LYS A 314 8.89 -9.71 -11.41
N GLN A 315 8.40 -8.48 -11.64
CA GLN A 315 9.27 -7.34 -11.96
C GLN A 315 9.63 -6.46 -10.75
N TYR A 316 8.72 -6.31 -9.77
CA TYR A 316 8.87 -5.28 -8.72
C TYR A 316 8.96 -5.82 -7.30
N ASN A 317 8.78 -7.13 -7.09
CA ASN A 317 8.92 -7.77 -5.78
C ASN A 317 8.11 -7.06 -4.67
N ILE A 318 6.80 -6.92 -4.89
CA ILE A 318 5.92 -6.12 -4.03
C ILE A 318 5.63 -6.78 -2.67
N ILE A 319 5.74 -8.11 -2.58
CA ILE A 319 5.39 -8.89 -1.38
C ILE A 319 6.31 -8.56 -0.19
N PRO A 320 7.66 -8.57 -0.33
CA PRO A 320 8.56 -8.14 0.74
C PRO A 320 8.23 -6.77 1.32
N ILE A 321 7.98 -5.78 0.47
CA ILE A 321 7.68 -4.41 0.89
C ILE A 321 6.39 -4.37 1.70
N LEU A 322 5.32 -5.00 1.19
CA LEU A 322 4.05 -5.06 1.89
C LEU A 322 4.14 -5.83 3.21
N SER A 323 4.97 -6.87 3.27
CA SER A 323 5.20 -7.64 4.50
C SER A 323 5.94 -6.83 5.54
N ASP A 324 6.98 -6.08 5.16
CA ASP A 324 7.71 -5.21 6.09
C ASP A 324 6.79 -4.09 6.61
N LEU A 325 5.97 -3.49 5.73
CA LEU A 325 4.94 -2.53 6.13
C LEU A 325 3.88 -3.14 7.08
N LEU A 326 3.50 -4.40 6.87
CA LEU A 326 2.52 -5.08 7.73
C LEU A 326 3.08 -5.33 9.13
N SER A 327 4.37 -5.67 9.26
CA SER A 327 5.02 -5.79 10.57
C SER A 327 5.14 -4.47 11.31
N ASP A 328 5.42 -3.37 10.60
CA ASP A 328 5.73 -2.08 11.22
C ASP A 328 4.47 -1.27 11.56
N THR A 329 3.36 -1.52 10.89
CA THR A 329 2.13 -0.74 11.08
C THR A 329 1.35 -1.14 12.33
N VAL A 330 0.86 -0.12 13.03
CA VAL A 330 -0.13 -0.27 14.11
C VAL A 330 -1.52 0.24 13.69
N LYS A 331 -1.67 0.69 12.44
CA LYS A 331 -2.91 1.29 11.93
C LYS A 331 -3.71 0.23 11.19
N GLU A 332 -4.87 -0.13 11.74
CA GLU A 332 -5.78 -1.15 11.19
C GLU A 332 -6.10 -0.92 9.71
N LYS A 333 -6.32 0.34 9.29
CA LYS A 333 -6.60 0.64 7.88
C LYS A 333 -5.46 0.26 6.93
N VAL A 334 -4.20 0.34 7.38
CA VAL A 334 -3.03 -0.06 6.59
C VAL A 334 -2.94 -1.57 6.58
N SER A 335 -3.12 -2.23 7.74
CA SER A 335 -3.17 -3.70 7.82
C SER A 335 -4.26 -4.26 6.91
N ARG A 336 -5.48 -3.72 6.98
CA ARG A 336 -6.64 -4.11 6.16
C ARG A 336 -6.32 -4.10 4.67
N ILE A 337 -5.75 -3.01 4.15
CA ILE A 337 -5.48 -2.92 2.71
C ILE A 337 -4.33 -3.85 2.28
N ILE A 338 -3.35 -4.10 3.15
CA ILE A 338 -2.26 -5.04 2.85
C ILE A 338 -2.79 -6.48 2.83
N LEU A 339 -3.59 -6.88 3.83
CA LEU A 339 -4.22 -8.21 3.89
C LEU A 339 -5.11 -8.45 2.66
N ALA A 340 -5.95 -7.48 2.31
CA ALA A 340 -6.77 -7.56 1.09
C ALA A 340 -5.92 -7.64 -0.19
N THR A 341 -4.74 -7.00 -0.22
CA THR A 341 -3.78 -7.14 -1.33
C THR A 341 -3.24 -8.55 -1.41
N PHE A 342 -2.76 -9.11 -0.30
CA PHE A 342 -2.28 -10.50 -0.26
C PHE A 342 -3.37 -11.50 -0.65
N ARG A 343 -4.60 -11.33 -0.16
CA ARG A 343 -5.73 -12.18 -0.53
C ARG A 343 -5.97 -12.16 -2.04
N ASN A 344 -6.04 -10.97 -2.64
CA ASN A 344 -6.20 -10.85 -4.09
C ASN A 344 -5.06 -11.52 -4.86
N MET A 345 -3.81 -11.44 -4.36
CA MET A 345 -2.67 -12.08 -5.01
C MET A 345 -2.75 -13.62 -5.00
N LEU A 346 -3.54 -14.22 -4.10
CA LEU A 346 -3.78 -15.66 -4.07
C LEU A 346 -5.09 -16.07 -4.74
N GLU A 347 -6.11 -15.20 -4.73
CA GLU A 347 -7.45 -15.52 -5.24
C GLU A 347 -7.65 -15.17 -6.73
N LYS A 348 -6.97 -14.14 -7.26
CA LYS A 348 -7.19 -13.61 -8.61
C LYS A 348 -6.40 -14.26 -9.74
N PRO A 349 -5.12 -14.68 -9.57
CA PRO A 349 -4.41 -15.36 -10.66
C PRO A 349 -5.14 -16.62 -11.12
N GLU A 350 -5.22 -16.82 -12.43
CA GLU A 350 -5.82 -18.03 -13.02
C GLU A 350 -4.83 -19.20 -13.01
N GLU A 351 -3.53 -18.90 -13.12
CA GLU A 351 -2.47 -19.88 -13.14
C GLU A 351 -2.09 -20.35 -11.73
N ARG A 352 -2.20 -21.66 -11.48
CA ARG A 352 -1.81 -22.27 -10.19
C ARG A 352 -0.35 -22.02 -9.84
N GLU A 353 0.54 -21.99 -10.84
CA GLU A 353 1.96 -21.71 -10.66
C GLU A 353 2.17 -20.31 -10.06
N THR A 354 1.48 -19.30 -10.59
CA THR A 354 1.55 -17.93 -10.06
C THR A 354 1.02 -17.84 -8.62
N VAL A 355 -0.08 -18.54 -8.29
CA VAL A 355 -0.59 -18.59 -6.91
C VAL A 355 0.44 -19.21 -5.97
N GLN A 356 1.08 -20.31 -6.38
CA GLN A 356 2.13 -20.96 -5.61
C GLN A 356 3.33 -20.02 -5.44
N GLU A 357 3.83 -19.38 -6.49
CA GLU A 357 4.93 -18.40 -6.41
C GLU A 357 4.61 -17.27 -5.42
N ASN A 358 3.38 -16.74 -5.45
CA ASN A 358 2.93 -15.68 -4.54
C ASN A 358 2.85 -16.16 -3.09
N ALA A 359 2.26 -17.35 -2.85
CA ALA A 359 2.14 -17.93 -1.53
C ALA A 359 3.52 -18.21 -0.92
N LEU A 360 4.42 -18.81 -1.70
CA LEU A 360 5.80 -19.04 -1.31
C LEU A 360 6.48 -17.73 -0.92
N ALA A 361 6.43 -16.71 -1.78
CA ALA A 361 7.03 -15.41 -1.47
C ALA A 361 6.49 -14.79 -0.16
N MET A 362 5.19 -14.94 0.14
CA MET A 362 4.60 -14.48 1.41
C MET A 362 5.12 -15.26 2.62
N VAL A 363 5.22 -16.59 2.51
CA VAL A 363 5.79 -17.45 3.57
C VAL A 363 7.21 -17.01 3.90
N GLN A 364 8.03 -16.76 2.88
CA GLN A 364 9.41 -16.32 3.05
C GLN A 364 9.57 -14.94 3.67
N CYS A 365 8.62 -14.06 3.40
CA CYS A 365 8.58 -12.75 4.04
C CYS A 365 8.05 -12.82 5.47
N LYS A 366 7.80 -14.03 6.01
CA LYS A 366 7.30 -14.29 7.36
C LYS A 366 5.89 -13.75 7.58
N VAL A 367 5.10 -13.67 6.51
CA VAL A 367 3.70 -13.24 6.60
C VAL A 367 2.91 -14.14 7.54
N LEU A 368 3.10 -15.47 7.52
CA LEU A 368 2.44 -16.39 8.45
C LEU A 368 2.62 -16.00 9.93
N LYS A 369 3.86 -15.71 10.34
CA LYS A 369 4.15 -15.25 11.70
C LYS A 369 3.48 -13.90 12.01
N GLN A 370 3.40 -13.01 11.03
CA GLN A 370 2.70 -11.74 11.18
C GLN A 370 1.18 -11.95 11.34
N LEU A 371 0.59 -12.89 10.59
CA LEU A 371 -0.83 -13.25 10.71
C LEU A 371 -1.14 -13.79 12.12
N GLU A 372 -0.32 -14.68 12.67
CA GLU A 372 -0.46 -15.19 14.05
C GLU A 372 -0.43 -14.06 15.09
N LEU A 373 0.51 -13.11 14.92
CA LEU A 373 0.62 -11.94 15.82
C LEU A 373 -0.58 -10.99 15.70
N LEU A 374 -1.18 -10.89 14.51
CA LEU A 374 -2.39 -10.11 14.28
C LEU A 374 -3.62 -10.82 14.84
N GLU A 375 -3.75 -12.14 14.66
CA GLU A 375 -4.86 -12.94 15.18
C GLU A 375 -4.92 -12.94 16.71
N ALA A 376 -3.77 -12.84 17.38
CA ALA A 376 -3.70 -12.63 18.83
C ALA A 376 -4.35 -11.29 19.28
N ARG A 377 -4.59 -10.35 18.36
CA ARG A 377 -5.27 -9.08 18.62
C ARG A 377 -6.75 -9.20 18.25
N LYS A 378 -7.60 -8.49 18.99
CA LYS A 378 -9.03 -8.41 18.68
C LYS A 378 -9.28 -7.28 17.69
N PHE A 379 -9.87 -7.59 16.54
CA PHE A 379 -10.37 -6.62 15.56
C PHE A 379 -11.90 -6.62 15.52
N ASP A 380 -12.50 -5.43 15.40
CA ASP A 380 -13.94 -5.28 15.21
C ASP A 380 -14.32 -5.25 13.70
N ASP A 381 -13.35 -5.08 12.82
CA ASP A 381 -13.52 -5.06 11.36
C ASP A 381 -13.66 -6.50 10.81
N PRO A 382 -14.82 -6.90 10.26
CA PRO A 382 -15.04 -8.26 9.79
C PRO A 382 -14.14 -8.63 8.61
N ASP A 383 -13.80 -7.67 7.75
CA ASP A 383 -12.98 -7.94 6.56
C ASP A 383 -11.55 -8.32 6.96
N ILE A 384 -11.01 -7.72 8.05
CA ILE A 384 -9.71 -8.11 8.59
C ILE A 384 -9.75 -9.55 9.10
N VAL A 385 -10.80 -9.92 9.85
CA VAL A 385 -10.93 -11.27 10.42
C VAL A 385 -11.05 -12.32 9.33
N GLU A 386 -11.85 -12.05 8.29
CA GLU A 386 -12.02 -12.93 7.14
C GLU A 386 -10.72 -13.06 6.33
N ASP A 387 -10.03 -11.97 6.05
CA ASP A 387 -8.76 -12.00 5.30
C ASP A 387 -7.65 -12.70 6.09
N LEU A 388 -7.57 -12.52 7.41
CA LEU A 388 -6.63 -13.25 8.27
C LEU A 388 -6.90 -14.76 8.20
N ALA A 389 -8.14 -15.19 8.37
CA ALA A 389 -8.50 -16.61 8.33
C ALA A 389 -8.16 -17.23 6.96
N TYR A 390 -8.56 -16.58 5.87
CA TYR A 390 -8.28 -17.04 4.51
C TYR A 390 -6.78 -17.16 4.23
N LEU A 391 -6.00 -16.13 4.57
CA LEU A 391 -4.56 -16.11 4.33
C LEU A 391 -3.83 -17.15 5.17
N THR A 392 -4.21 -17.31 6.45
CA THR A 392 -3.61 -18.32 7.33
C THR A 392 -3.84 -19.72 6.77
N GLU A 393 -5.07 -20.06 6.37
CA GLU A 393 -5.40 -21.36 5.79
C GLU A 393 -4.62 -21.61 4.49
N LYS A 394 -4.65 -20.66 3.54
CA LYS A 394 -4.03 -20.82 2.23
C LYS A 394 -2.50 -20.89 2.29
N LEU A 395 -1.88 -20.08 3.14
CA LEU A 395 -0.42 -20.11 3.30
C LEU A 395 0.02 -21.38 4.05
N GLN A 396 -0.75 -21.87 5.02
CA GLN A 396 -0.44 -23.16 5.68
C GLN A 396 -0.56 -24.34 4.72
N GLU A 397 -1.57 -24.37 3.85
CA GLU A 397 -1.70 -25.37 2.78
C GLU A 397 -0.46 -25.36 1.87
N SER A 398 -0.01 -24.17 1.45
CA SER A 398 1.19 -24.02 0.61
C SER A 398 2.48 -24.47 1.30
N VAL A 399 2.58 -24.35 2.64
CA VAL A 399 3.74 -24.85 3.40
C VAL A 399 3.74 -26.37 3.50
N GLN A 400 2.58 -27.02 3.56
CA GLN A 400 2.49 -28.48 3.59
C GLN A 400 2.92 -29.11 2.25
N ASP A 401 2.67 -28.41 1.14
CA ASP A 401 3.03 -28.84 -0.21
C ASP A 401 4.51 -28.60 -0.59
N LEU A 402 5.23 -27.82 0.23
CA LEU A 402 6.64 -27.50 0.00
C LEU A 402 7.55 -28.67 0.36
N SER A 403 8.39 -29.12 -0.59
CA SER A 403 9.50 -30.00 -0.24
C SER A 403 10.57 -29.22 0.53
N SER A 404 11.34 -29.90 1.40
CA SER A 404 12.45 -29.27 2.12
C SER A 404 13.49 -28.63 1.18
N PHE A 405 13.64 -29.11 -0.06
CA PHE A 405 14.52 -28.49 -1.04
C PHE A 405 13.93 -27.23 -1.66
N ASP A 406 12.62 -27.21 -1.89
CA ASP A 406 11.95 -26.03 -2.42
C ASP A 406 11.97 -24.92 -1.37
N GLU A 407 11.82 -25.23 -0.08
CA GLU A 407 12.00 -24.29 1.04
C GLU A 407 13.39 -23.64 0.96
N TYR A 408 14.46 -24.46 0.89
CA TYR A 408 15.85 -23.99 0.75
C TYR A 408 16.09 -23.14 -0.50
N HIS A 409 15.68 -23.64 -1.67
CA HIS A 409 15.86 -22.96 -2.94
C HIS A 409 15.19 -21.59 -2.93
N THR A 410 13.97 -21.54 -2.38
CA THR A 410 13.22 -20.29 -2.31
C THR A 410 13.95 -19.34 -1.35
N GLU A 411 14.33 -19.78 -0.13
CA GLU A 411 14.98 -18.96 0.90
C GLU A 411 16.24 -18.25 0.38
N ILE A 412 17.08 -18.97 -0.39
CA ILE A 412 18.25 -18.38 -1.05
C ILE A 412 17.85 -17.30 -2.05
N LYS A 413 16.81 -17.55 -2.88
CA LYS A 413 16.39 -16.61 -3.91
C LYS A 413 15.80 -15.32 -3.34
N SER A 414 15.12 -15.39 -2.19
CA SER A 414 14.58 -14.20 -1.53
C SER A 414 15.66 -13.35 -0.86
N GLY A 415 16.81 -13.97 -0.54
CA GLY A 415 17.89 -13.33 0.19
C GLY A 415 17.59 -13.11 1.68
N ARG A 416 16.48 -13.63 2.19
CA ARG A 416 16.06 -13.53 3.61
C ARG A 416 16.41 -14.83 4.35
N LEU A 417 17.70 -15.11 4.50
CA LEU A 417 18.18 -16.32 5.16
C LEU A 417 17.92 -16.31 6.67
N GLU A 418 17.54 -17.44 7.22
CA GLU A 418 17.39 -17.70 8.64
C GLU A 418 17.76 -19.13 9.03
N TRP A 419 17.91 -19.36 10.33
CA TRP A 419 18.25 -20.67 10.84
C TRP A 419 17.03 -21.60 10.88
N SER A 420 16.82 -22.36 9.80
CA SER A 420 15.76 -23.36 9.64
C SER A 420 16.31 -24.80 9.56
N PRO A 421 15.47 -25.85 9.64
CA PRO A 421 15.89 -27.23 9.48
C PRO A 421 16.60 -27.51 8.15
N VAL A 422 16.28 -26.78 7.07
CA VAL A 422 16.93 -26.96 5.77
C VAL A 422 18.39 -26.51 5.78
N HIS A 423 18.75 -25.55 6.64
CA HIS A 423 20.14 -25.16 6.84
C HIS A 423 20.88 -26.08 7.82
N LYS A 424 20.20 -26.60 8.85
CA LYS A 424 20.85 -27.34 9.96
C LYS A 424 20.86 -28.86 9.83
N SER A 425 19.96 -29.44 9.04
CA SER A 425 19.74 -30.89 9.01
C SER A 425 20.80 -31.60 8.17
N ASP A 426 21.59 -32.46 8.82
CA ASP A 426 22.52 -33.37 8.15
C ASP A 426 21.82 -34.24 7.08
N ARG A 427 20.56 -34.62 7.30
CA ARG A 427 19.77 -35.41 6.35
C ARG A 427 19.48 -34.61 5.08
N PHE A 428 19.08 -33.35 5.24
CA PHE A 428 18.81 -32.46 4.11
C PHE A 428 20.03 -32.35 3.20
N TRP A 429 21.20 -32.06 3.78
CA TRP A 429 22.42 -31.84 3.01
C TRP A 429 22.93 -33.11 2.33
N ARG A 430 22.80 -34.29 2.94
CA ARG A 430 23.11 -35.56 2.28
C ARG A 430 22.28 -35.80 1.03
N GLU A 431 20.99 -35.49 1.09
CA GLU A 431 20.05 -35.73 0.00
C GLU A 431 20.15 -34.66 -1.10
N ASN A 432 20.46 -33.41 -0.74
CA ASN A 432 20.28 -32.26 -1.65
C ASN A 432 21.55 -31.51 -2.04
N ALA A 433 22.71 -31.71 -1.40
CA ALA A 433 23.92 -30.93 -1.70
C ALA A 433 24.32 -30.96 -3.19
N ILE A 434 24.13 -32.10 -3.87
CA ILE A 434 24.44 -32.24 -5.30
C ILE A 434 23.52 -31.37 -6.17
N ARG A 435 22.28 -31.14 -5.75
CA ARG A 435 21.28 -30.36 -6.49
C ARG A 435 21.64 -28.87 -6.57
N LEU A 436 22.50 -28.37 -5.69
CA LEU A 436 23.02 -26.98 -5.77
C LEU A 436 23.89 -26.75 -7.02
N ASN A 437 24.26 -27.81 -7.74
CA ASN A 437 24.97 -27.74 -9.02
C ASN A 437 24.04 -27.48 -10.23
N GLU A 438 22.73 -27.60 -10.03
CA GLU A 438 21.74 -27.39 -11.08
C GLU A 438 21.77 -25.94 -11.61
N LYS A 439 21.24 -25.74 -12.82
CA LYS A 439 21.14 -24.42 -13.49
C LYS A 439 22.45 -23.63 -13.48
N ASN A 440 23.58 -24.31 -13.71
CA ASN A 440 24.92 -23.72 -13.72
C ASN A 440 25.25 -23.04 -12.36
N TYR A 441 25.06 -23.79 -11.27
CA TYR A 441 25.39 -23.35 -9.91
C TYR A 441 24.62 -22.08 -9.49
N GLU A 442 23.36 -21.94 -9.91
CA GLU A 442 22.54 -20.73 -9.67
C GLU A 442 22.46 -20.41 -8.17
N LEU A 443 22.10 -21.39 -7.34
CA LEU A 443 21.96 -21.20 -5.89
C LEU A 443 23.30 -20.83 -5.22
N LEU A 444 24.39 -21.49 -5.60
CA LEU A 444 25.72 -21.15 -5.08
C LEU A 444 26.13 -19.74 -5.46
N LYS A 445 25.87 -19.31 -6.70
CA LYS A 445 26.14 -17.93 -7.15
C LYS A 445 25.33 -16.91 -6.35
N ILE A 446 24.09 -17.22 -5.98
CA ILE A 446 23.28 -16.34 -5.12
C ILE A 446 23.86 -16.28 -3.71
N LEU A 447 24.23 -17.43 -3.11
CA LEU A 447 24.91 -17.46 -1.80
C LEU A 447 26.21 -16.64 -1.80
N VAL A 448 27.02 -16.73 -2.86
CA VAL A 448 28.23 -15.91 -3.02
C VAL A 448 27.87 -14.43 -3.06
N ARG A 449 26.86 -14.02 -3.83
CA ARG A 449 26.41 -12.62 -3.88
C ARG A 449 25.89 -12.12 -2.54
N LEU A 450 25.19 -12.97 -1.77
CA LEU A 450 24.75 -12.63 -0.41
C LEU A 450 25.94 -12.42 0.53
N LEU A 451 26.99 -13.25 0.41
CA LEU A 451 28.25 -13.04 1.11
C LEU A 451 28.99 -11.78 0.64
N GLU A 452 28.87 -11.35 -0.60
CA GLU A 452 29.53 -10.11 -1.07
C GLU A 452 28.78 -8.84 -0.66
N GLY A 453 27.46 -8.87 -0.70
CA GLY A 453 26.61 -7.67 -0.63
C GLY A 453 25.87 -7.46 0.68
N SER A 454 25.65 -8.51 1.48
CA SER A 454 24.85 -8.40 2.71
C SER A 454 25.64 -7.73 3.85
N ARG A 455 24.93 -6.95 4.66
CA ARG A 455 25.44 -6.36 5.91
C ARG A 455 24.80 -6.97 7.14
N ASP A 456 23.83 -7.86 6.95
CA ASP A 456 23.13 -8.53 8.05
C ASP A 456 24.00 -9.69 8.56
N PRO A 457 24.45 -9.66 9.83
CA PRO A 457 25.24 -10.75 10.40
C PRO A 457 24.54 -12.12 10.34
N LEU A 458 23.22 -12.17 10.42
CA LEU A 458 22.48 -13.44 10.32
C LEU A 458 22.61 -14.04 8.93
N ILE A 459 22.36 -13.24 7.88
CA ILE A 459 22.46 -13.69 6.48
C ILE A 459 23.88 -14.15 6.17
N LEU A 460 24.89 -13.38 6.61
CA LEU A 460 26.30 -13.74 6.42
C LEU A 460 26.67 -15.04 7.15
N SER A 461 26.15 -15.25 8.36
CA SER A 461 26.39 -16.48 9.14
C SER A 461 25.80 -17.71 8.45
N VAL A 462 24.53 -17.65 8.05
CA VAL A 462 23.85 -18.77 7.38
C VAL A 462 24.49 -19.05 6.02
N ALA A 463 24.79 -18.01 5.23
CA ALA A 463 25.44 -18.21 3.93
C ALA A 463 26.85 -18.81 4.07
N ALA A 464 27.64 -18.39 5.05
CA ALA A 464 28.96 -18.98 5.31
C ALA A 464 28.84 -20.45 5.73
N HIS A 465 27.92 -20.76 6.63
CA HIS A 465 27.63 -22.11 7.08
C HIS A 465 27.27 -23.05 5.91
N ASP A 466 26.35 -22.62 5.05
CA ASP A 466 25.86 -23.38 3.90
C ASP A 466 26.95 -23.72 2.89
N ILE A 467 27.87 -22.77 2.62
CA ILE A 467 29.04 -23.03 1.77
C ILE A 467 29.91 -24.13 2.37
N GLY A 468 30.06 -24.13 3.71
CA GLY A 468 30.77 -25.19 4.44
C GLY A 468 30.07 -26.56 4.33
N GLU A 469 28.75 -26.61 4.53
CA GLU A 469 27.97 -27.85 4.44
C GLU A 469 27.93 -28.42 3.03
N TYR A 470 27.79 -27.59 2.00
CA TYR A 470 27.89 -28.02 0.61
C TYR A 470 29.21 -28.73 0.33
N VAL A 471 30.34 -28.19 0.81
CA VAL A 471 31.67 -28.80 0.63
C VAL A 471 31.83 -30.09 1.43
N ARG A 472 31.26 -30.14 2.64
CA ARG A 472 31.24 -31.33 3.49
C ARG A 472 30.56 -32.51 2.81
N TYR A 473 29.41 -32.27 2.17
CA TYR A 473 28.59 -33.31 1.55
C TYR A 473 28.85 -33.51 0.05
N TYR A 474 29.54 -32.58 -0.60
CA TYR A 474 30.00 -32.72 -1.97
C TYR A 474 31.50 -32.38 -2.07
N PRO A 475 32.40 -33.37 -1.87
CA PRO A 475 33.85 -33.13 -1.81
C PRO A 475 34.45 -32.49 -3.07
N ARG A 476 33.85 -32.73 -4.26
CA ARG A 476 34.23 -32.07 -5.52
C ARG A 476 33.84 -30.59 -5.57
N GLY A 477 32.97 -30.15 -4.68
CA GLY A 477 32.49 -28.78 -4.54
C GLY A 477 33.57 -27.81 -4.13
N LYS A 478 34.70 -28.26 -3.55
CA LYS A 478 35.84 -27.40 -3.21
C LYS A 478 36.32 -26.57 -4.40
N ASN A 479 36.53 -27.23 -5.54
CA ASN A 479 36.97 -26.56 -6.76
C ASN A 479 35.92 -25.57 -7.28
N VAL A 480 34.62 -25.88 -7.10
CA VAL A 480 33.52 -25.01 -7.50
C VAL A 480 33.49 -23.75 -6.63
N ILE A 481 33.57 -23.90 -5.31
CA ILE A 481 33.60 -22.78 -4.36
C ILE A 481 34.83 -21.90 -4.56
N GLU A 482 35.97 -22.49 -4.93
CA GLU A 482 37.18 -21.73 -5.30
C GLU A 482 36.99 -20.96 -6.60
N GLN A 483 36.43 -21.57 -7.64
CA GLN A 483 36.14 -20.91 -8.93
C GLN A 483 35.13 -19.77 -8.80
N LEU A 484 34.14 -19.91 -7.91
CA LEU A 484 33.15 -18.88 -7.63
C LEU A 484 33.67 -17.78 -6.70
N GLY A 485 34.90 -17.85 -6.19
CA GLY A 485 35.51 -16.84 -5.32
C GLY A 485 35.04 -16.89 -3.85
N ALA A 486 34.08 -17.76 -3.50
CA ALA A 486 33.52 -17.84 -2.15
C ALA A 486 34.55 -18.23 -1.08
N LYS A 487 35.59 -19.01 -1.40
CA LYS A 487 36.66 -19.35 -0.44
C LYS A 487 37.34 -18.08 0.10
N GLN A 488 37.68 -17.14 -0.78
CA GLN A 488 38.36 -15.90 -0.38
C GLN A 488 37.42 -15.04 0.47
N LEU A 489 36.15 -14.93 0.07
CA LEU A 489 35.14 -14.18 0.81
C LEU A 489 34.93 -14.73 2.23
N VAL A 490 34.70 -16.04 2.38
CA VAL A 490 34.55 -16.65 3.71
C VAL A 490 35.82 -16.44 4.56
N MET A 491 37.01 -16.48 3.97
CA MET A 491 38.26 -16.15 4.69
C MET A 491 38.31 -14.69 5.18
N THR A 492 37.77 -13.73 4.43
CA THR A 492 37.70 -12.34 4.92
C THR A 492 36.79 -12.19 6.14
N TYR A 493 35.77 -13.03 6.26
CA TYR A 493 34.82 -13.02 7.38
C TYR A 493 35.37 -13.60 8.69
N LEU A 494 36.56 -14.21 8.68
CA LEU A 494 37.24 -14.66 9.91
C LEU A 494 37.57 -13.51 10.87
N THR A 495 37.72 -12.29 10.35
CA THR A 495 37.99 -11.07 11.12
C THR A 495 36.77 -10.16 11.25
N HIS A 496 35.56 -10.66 10.97
CA HIS A 496 34.33 -9.87 11.05
C HIS A 496 34.07 -9.37 12.49
N GLU A 497 33.36 -8.25 12.63
CA GLU A 497 33.07 -7.67 13.96
C GLU A 497 32.11 -8.56 14.76
N ASP A 498 31.12 -9.14 14.08
CA ASP A 498 30.14 -10.05 14.70
C ASP A 498 30.76 -11.44 15.00
N PRO A 499 30.69 -11.92 16.26
CA PRO A 499 31.23 -13.22 16.66
C PRO A 499 30.60 -14.43 15.95
N ASN A 500 29.31 -14.40 15.62
CA ASN A 500 28.62 -15.53 14.97
C ASN A 500 29.08 -15.67 13.52
N VAL A 501 29.23 -14.55 12.82
CA VAL A 501 29.77 -14.53 11.45
C VAL A 501 31.18 -15.13 11.42
N ARG A 502 32.04 -14.72 12.37
CA ARG A 502 33.40 -15.29 12.48
C ARG A 502 33.39 -16.78 12.77
N TYR A 503 32.51 -17.22 13.66
CA TYR A 503 32.38 -18.62 14.04
C TYR A 503 31.98 -19.50 12.84
N GLU A 504 30.93 -19.12 12.12
CA GLU A 504 30.48 -19.87 10.94
C GLU A 504 31.49 -19.81 9.79
N ALA A 505 32.12 -18.65 9.58
CA ALA A 505 33.20 -18.52 8.61
C ALA A 505 34.39 -19.43 8.94
N LEU A 506 34.78 -19.54 10.21
CA LEU A 506 35.86 -20.43 10.66
C LEU A 506 35.53 -21.89 10.37
N ILE A 507 34.31 -22.33 10.72
CA ILE A 507 33.85 -23.70 10.48
C ILE A 507 33.82 -24.00 8.98
N ALA A 508 33.32 -23.07 8.17
CA ALA A 508 33.29 -23.22 6.72
C ALA A 508 34.70 -23.33 6.13
N VAL A 509 35.66 -22.52 6.57
CA VAL A 509 37.08 -22.62 6.17
C VAL A 509 37.69 -23.96 6.59
N GLN A 510 37.41 -24.44 7.81
CA GLN A 510 37.88 -25.75 8.26
C GLN A 510 37.37 -26.88 7.33
N LYS A 511 36.09 -26.86 6.97
CA LYS A 511 35.48 -27.83 6.02
C LYS A 511 36.11 -27.72 4.62
N LEU A 512 36.43 -26.51 4.17
CA LEU A 512 37.12 -26.27 2.90
C LEU A 512 38.55 -26.82 2.88
N MET A 513 39.31 -26.65 3.96
CA MET A 513 40.73 -27.00 4.02
C MET A 513 41.01 -28.49 4.25
N VAL A 514 40.09 -29.23 4.89
CA VAL A 514 40.35 -30.63 5.30
C VAL A 514 39.71 -31.62 4.32
N HIS A 515 40.48 -32.59 3.82
CA HIS A 515 39.99 -33.60 2.87
C HIS A 515 39.12 -34.72 3.50
N ASN A 516 39.08 -34.83 4.83
CA ASN A 516 38.43 -35.92 5.56
C ASN A 516 37.75 -35.46 6.87
N TRP A 517 36.68 -34.68 6.75
CA TRP A 517 35.96 -34.04 7.88
C TRP A 517 35.35 -35.02 8.91
N GLU A 518 34.92 -36.23 8.50
CA GLU A 518 34.24 -37.20 9.39
C GLU A 518 35.10 -37.65 10.59
N TYR A 519 36.43 -37.55 10.48
CA TYR A 519 37.36 -37.98 11.52
C TYR A 519 37.53 -36.95 12.65
N LEU A 520 37.36 -35.65 12.38
CA LEU A 520 37.51 -34.58 13.37
C LEU A 520 36.27 -34.43 14.26
N GLY A 521 35.08 -34.55 13.67
CA GLY A 521 33.82 -34.46 14.43
C GLY A 521 33.71 -35.56 15.51
N LYS A 522 34.17 -36.78 15.22
CA LYS A 522 34.18 -37.88 16.21
C LYS A 522 35.13 -37.63 17.39
N GLN A 523 36.27 -36.97 17.16
CA GLN A 523 37.24 -36.66 18.22
C GLN A 523 36.75 -35.54 19.15
N ILE A 524 36.07 -34.53 18.61
CA ILE A 524 35.52 -33.41 19.40
C ILE A 524 34.32 -33.89 20.24
N SER A 525 33.44 -34.72 19.68
CA SER A 525 32.32 -35.32 20.42
C SER A 525 32.78 -36.22 21.56
N GLN A 526 33.90 -36.93 21.39
CA GLN A 526 34.53 -37.75 22.44
C GLN A 526 35.19 -36.87 23.51
N ALA A 527 35.89 -35.80 23.12
CA ALA A 527 36.50 -34.87 24.06
C ALA A 527 35.47 -34.16 24.97
N ASN A 528 34.30 -33.80 24.42
CA ASN A 528 33.23 -33.17 25.20
C ASN A 528 32.45 -34.14 26.12
N GLN A 529 32.61 -35.46 25.96
CA GLN A 529 32.04 -36.45 26.89
C GLN A 529 32.97 -36.78 28.06
N GLU A 530 34.29 -36.52 27.93
CA GLU A 530 35.27 -36.78 28.99
C GLU A 530 35.38 -35.64 30.04
N GLU A 531 34.82 -34.45 29.77
CA GLU A 531 34.76 -33.32 30.71
C GLU A 531 33.42 -33.22 31.50
N GLY A 532 32.92 -34.35 32.03
CA GLY A 532 31.88 -34.38 33.07
C GLY A 532 32.48 -34.19 34.47
N PRO A 533 31.76 -33.59 35.45
CA PRO A 533 32.38 -33.10 36.67
C PRO A 533 32.88 -34.26 37.55
N GLY A 534 34.19 -34.32 37.74
CA GLY A 534 34.84 -35.22 38.68
C GLY A 534 34.33 -34.96 40.11
N VAL A 535 33.59 -35.91 40.67
CA VAL A 535 33.24 -35.93 42.08
C VAL A 535 34.51 -36.18 42.88
N VAL A 536 35.05 -35.11 43.48
CA VAL A 536 36.14 -35.19 44.46
C VAL A 536 35.57 -35.83 45.74
N GLN A 537 35.87 -37.11 45.96
CA GLN A 537 35.66 -37.74 47.26
C GLN A 537 36.70 -37.19 48.26
N ALA A 538 36.26 -36.33 49.16
CA ALA A 538 37.04 -35.92 50.32
C ALA A 538 37.04 -37.05 51.36
N LYS A 539 38.24 -37.46 51.80
CA LYS A 539 38.43 -38.31 52.98
C LYS A 539 38.14 -37.50 54.25
N ALA A 540 37.17 -37.98 55.04
CA ALA A 540 37.20 -38.05 56.50
C ALA A 540 36.18 -39.09 56.95
#